data_AF-E9RJ73-F1
#
_entry.id   AF-E9RJ73-F1
#
_cell.length_a   1.000
_cell.length_b   1.000
_cell.length_c   1.000
_cell.angle_alpha   90.00
_cell.angle_beta   90.00
_cell.angle_gamma   90.00
#
_symmetry.space_group_name_H-M   'P 1'
#
loop_
_entity.id
_entity.type
_entity.pdbx_description
1 polymer ?
#
loop_
_entity_poly.entity_id
_entity_poly.type
_entity_poly.pdbx_seq_one_letter_code
_entity_poly.pdbx_strand_id
1 'polypeptide(L)'
;MMILVRLDNSVTIYKPITADSGRIISSRYKDLPAHLEAASEIKVDYPFGMKKRLRYVEKLGFRLKETLHFDDTAPYSRNRQIWSK
;
A
#
# COMPACT_ATOMS: atom_id res chain seq x y z
N MET A 1 -11.74 3.00 8.78
CA MET A 1 -11.47 1.83 7.91
C MET A 1 -10.21 2.11 7.12
N MET A 2 -9.17 1.29 7.26
CA MET A 2 -7.87 1.51 6.62
C MET A 2 -7.74 0.61 5.39
N ILE A 3 -7.41 1.18 4.23
CA ILE A 3 -7.17 0.42 3.00
C ILE A 3 -5.75 -0.19 3.07
N LEU A 4 -5.62 -1.48 2.74
CA LEU A 4 -4.32 -2.10 2.58
C LEU A 4 -3.92 -2.14 1.10
N VAL A 5 -2.71 -1.71 0.81
CA VAL A 5 -2.14 -1.61 -0.53
C VAL A 5 -0.86 -2.44 -0.57
N ARG A 6 -0.91 -3.56 -1.28
CA ARG A 6 0.24 -4.42 -1.54
C ARG A 6 0.85 -4.06 -2.89
N LEU A 7 2.11 -3.61 -2.86
CA LEU A 7 2.86 -3.13 -4.01
C LEU A 7 3.84 -4.21 -4.49
N ASP A 8 3.43 -4.97 -5.51
CA ASP A 8 4.25 -5.99 -6.17
C ASP A 8 4.50 -5.60 -7.63
N ASN A 9 4.59 -6.57 -8.54
CA ASN A 9 4.56 -6.32 -9.98
C ASN A 9 3.24 -5.69 -10.43
N SER A 10 2.14 -6.06 -9.78
CA SER A 10 0.84 -5.39 -9.82
C SER A 10 0.50 -4.83 -8.43
N VAL A 11 -0.54 -4.00 -8.36
CA VAL A 11 -1.05 -3.50 -7.09
C VAL A 11 -2.21 -4.40 -6.66
N THR A 12 -2.17 -4.90 -5.43
CA THR A 12 -3.34 -5.52 -4.79
C THR A 12 -3.87 -4.59 -3.72
N ILE A 13 -5.17 -4.30 -3.76
CA ILE A 13 -5.84 -3.36 -2.86
C ILE A 13 -6.90 -4.14 -2.09
N TYR A 14 -6.82 -4.10 -0.77
CA TYR A 14 -7.84 -4.62 0.12
C TYR A 14 -8.65 -3.47 0.71
N LYS A 15 -9.93 -3.41 0.38
CA LYS A 15 -10.89 -2.44 0.90
C LYS A 15 -11.82 -3.13 1.91
N PRO A 16 -11.68 -2.89 3.22
CA PRO A 16 -12.60 -3.45 4.20
C PRO A 16 -14.01 -2.89 3.99
N ILE A 17 -15.02 -3.76 4.08
CA ILE A 17 -16.47 -3.43 4.01
C ILE A 17 -17.10 -3.60 5.39
N THR A 18 -16.68 -4.61 6.14
CA THR A 18 -17.00 -4.80 7.57
C THR A 18 -15.71 -5.07 8.36
N ALA A 19 -15.82 -5.41 9.65
CA ALA A 19 -14.66 -5.83 10.44
C ALA A 19 -14.00 -7.10 9.87
N ASP A 20 -14.83 -8.04 9.40
CA ASP A 20 -14.39 -9.38 8.98
C ASP A 20 -14.46 -9.61 7.46
N SER A 21 -14.97 -8.64 6.70
CA SER A 21 -15.12 -8.76 5.25
C SER A 21 -14.55 -7.56 4.51
N GLY A 22 -14.07 -7.82 3.30
CA GLY A 22 -13.56 -6.79 2.42
C GLY A 22 -13.43 -7.27 0.99
N ARG A 23 -13.20 -6.32 0.09
CA ARG A 23 -12.99 -6.57 -1.33
C ARG A 23 -11.51 -6.54 -1.65
N ILE A 24 -11.03 -7.58 -2.32
CA ILE A 24 -9.69 -7.63 -2.90
C ILE A 24 -9.78 -7.22 -4.37
N ILE A 25 -8.91 -6.30 -4.78
CA ILE A 25 -8.84 -5.77 -6.14
C ILE A 25 -7.39 -5.88 -6.62
N SER A 26 -7.15 -6.64 -7.67
CA SER A 26 -5.88 -6.59 -8.40
C SER A 26 -5.97 -5.53 -9.49
N SER A 27 -5.04 -4.60 -9.48
CA SER A 27 -5.08 -3.39 -10.31
C SER A 27 -3.69 -3.03 -10.84
N ARG A 28 -3.65 -2.23 -11.91
CA ARG A 28 -2.38 -1.67 -12.41
C ARG A 28 -2.04 -0.42 -11.59
N TYR A 29 -0.76 -0.08 -11.53
CA TYR A 29 -0.28 1.12 -10.82
C TYR A 29 -0.92 2.42 -11.29
N LYS A 30 -1.26 2.53 -12.59
CA LYS A 30 -1.91 3.72 -13.15
C LYS A 30 -3.32 3.98 -12.61
N ASP A 31 -3.98 2.93 -12.10
CA ASP A 31 -5.35 2.98 -11.59
C ASP A 31 -5.40 3.16 -10.06
N LEU A 32 -4.22 3.17 -9.40
CA LEU A 32 -4.06 3.44 -7.97
C LEU A 32 -4.73 4.74 -7.49
N PRO A 33 -4.65 5.89 -8.22
CA PRO A 33 -5.30 7.12 -7.79
C PRO A 33 -6.81 6.94 -7.55
N ALA A 34 -7.51 6.32 -8.50
CA ALA A 34 -8.96 6.11 -8.42
C ALA A 34 -9.37 5.20 -7.25
N HIS A 35 -8.50 4.26 -6.86
CA HIS A 35 -8.80 3.39 -5.74
C HIS A 35 -8.56 4.04 -4.37
N LEU A 36 -7.71 5.06 -4.29
CA LEU A 36 -7.29 5.71 -3.05
C LEU A 36 -7.82 7.14 -2.87
N GLU A 37 -8.64 7.64 -3.81
CA GLU A 37 -9.14 9.02 -3.81
C GLU A 37 -9.80 9.44 -2.48
N ALA A 38 -10.62 8.56 -1.90
CA ALA A 38 -11.32 8.80 -0.64
C ALA A 38 -10.53 8.38 0.62
N ALA A 39 -9.29 7.90 0.47
CA ALA A 39 -8.50 7.41 1.60
C ALA A 39 -7.65 8.53 2.21
N SER A 40 -7.84 8.79 3.52
CA SER A 40 -6.96 9.65 4.30
C SER A 40 -5.74 8.90 4.85
N GLU A 41 -5.85 7.58 5.04
CA GLU A 41 -4.79 6.74 5.56
C GLU A 41 -4.82 5.36 4.90
N ILE A 42 -3.63 4.84 4.61
CA ILE A 42 -3.43 3.54 3.97
C ILE A 42 -2.30 2.77 4.65
N LYS A 43 -2.40 1.44 4.61
CA LYS A 43 -1.32 0.53 4.99
C LYS A 43 -0.65 0.00 3.74
N VAL A 44 0.64 0.29 3.58
CA VAL A 44 1.42 -0.16 2.43
C VAL A 44 2.26 -1.37 2.82
N ASP A 45 2.21 -2.41 1.99
CA ASP A 45 3.01 -3.62 2.12
C ASP A 45 3.81 -3.83 0.82
N TYR A 46 5.13 -3.94 0.88
CA TYR A 46 5.98 -4.05 -0.31
C TYR A 46 7.26 -4.88 -0.05
N PRO A 47 7.80 -5.61 -1.05
CA PRO A 47 9.12 -6.22 -0.94
C PRO A 47 10.23 -5.18 -0.85
N PHE A 48 11.27 -5.39 -0.03
CA PHE A 48 12.40 -4.48 0.11
C PHE A 48 13.04 -4.12 -1.24
N GLY A 49 13.27 -5.12 -2.12
CA GLY A 49 13.81 -4.92 -3.47
C GLY A 49 12.93 -4.05 -4.38
N MET A 50 11.68 -3.77 -3.99
CA MET A 50 10.73 -2.95 -4.73
C MET A 50 10.44 -1.59 -4.08
N LYS A 51 11.27 -1.12 -3.14
CA LYS A 51 11.11 0.19 -2.47
C LYS A 51 10.81 1.36 -3.41
N LYS A 52 11.34 1.35 -4.65
CA LYS A 52 11.05 2.36 -5.69
C LYS A 52 9.56 2.51 -6.03
N ARG A 53 8.72 1.51 -5.76
CA ARG A 53 7.27 1.55 -5.98
C ARG A 53 6.54 2.44 -4.98
N LEU A 54 7.15 2.77 -3.84
CA LEU A 54 6.59 3.74 -2.90
C LEU A 54 6.41 5.12 -3.53
N ARG A 55 7.21 5.46 -4.55
CA ARG A 55 7.06 6.72 -5.31
C ARG A 55 5.67 6.91 -5.92
N TYR A 56 4.94 5.84 -6.21
CA TYR A 56 3.55 5.95 -6.68
C TYR A 56 2.63 6.43 -5.57
N VAL A 57 2.85 6.01 -4.32
CA VAL A 57 2.09 6.45 -3.15
C VAL A 57 2.44 7.90 -2.81
N GLU A 58 3.73 8.26 -2.82
CA GLU A 58 4.21 9.63 -2.59
C GLU A 58 3.60 10.63 -3.59
N LYS A 59 3.55 10.26 -4.88
CA LYS A 59 2.94 11.10 -5.94
C LYS A 59 1.45 11.37 -5.74
N LEU A 60 0.76 10.54 -4.95
CA LEU A 60 -0.66 10.74 -4.60
C LEU A 60 -0.83 11.66 -3.39
N GLY A 61 0.26 12.17 -2.82
CA GLY A 61 0.28 13.11 -1.69
C GLY A 61 0.38 12.44 -0.33
N PHE A 62 0.40 11.10 -0.27
CA PHE A 62 0.59 10.39 0.99
C PHE A 62 2.02 10.55 1.50
N ARG A 63 2.16 10.66 2.82
CA ARG A 63 3.44 10.72 3.54
C ARG A 63 3.54 9.57 4.51
N LEU A 64 4.76 9.05 4.67
CA LEU A 64 5.03 8.00 5.66
C LEU A 64 4.74 8.56 7.06
N LYS A 65 3.85 7.89 7.77
CA LYS A 65 3.49 8.21 9.16
C LYS A 65 4.20 7.29 10.14
N GLU A 66 4.21 5.99 9.85
CA GLU A 66 4.76 4.97 10.75
C GLU A 66 5.30 3.77 9.96
N THR A 67 6.41 3.19 10.42
CA THR A 67 6.91 1.91 9.91
C THR A 67 6.59 0.81 10.91
N LEU A 68 5.66 -0.08 10.54
CA LEU A 68 5.21 -1.18 11.39
C LEU A 68 6.20 -2.35 11.38
N HIS A 69 6.87 -2.56 10.25
CA HIS A 69 7.84 -3.63 10.09
C HIS A 69 8.81 -3.28 8.97
N PHE A 70 10.10 -3.43 9.25
CA PHE A 70 11.18 -3.23 8.29
C PHE A 70 12.10 -4.44 8.29
N ASP A 71 12.37 -4.98 7.10
CA ASP A 71 13.24 -6.12 6.86
C ASP A 71 13.91 -5.94 5.48
N ASP A 72 15.24 -5.84 5.48
CA ASP A 72 16.10 -5.68 4.32
C ASP A 72 17.03 -6.87 4.07
N THR A 73 16.80 -7.99 4.77
CA THR A 73 17.65 -9.20 4.69
C THR A 73 17.66 -9.85 3.31
N ALA A 74 16.55 -9.75 2.55
CA ALA A 74 16.44 -10.26 1.20
C ALA A 74 15.53 -9.39 0.31
N PRO A 75 15.67 -9.46 -1.03
CA PRO A 75 14.84 -8.66 -1.94
C PRO A 75 13.33 -8.90 -1.80
N TYR A 76 12.93 -10.09 -1.37
CA TYR A 76 11.53 -10.48 -1.16
C TYR A 76 11.01 -10.22 0.26
N SER A 77 11.88 -9.85 1.21
CA SER A 77 11.50 -9.50 2.57
C SER A 77 10.49 -8.35 2.56
N ARG A 78 9.43 -8.47 3.35
CA ARG A 78 8.25 -7.61 3.27
C ARG A 78 8.33 -6.49 4.30
N ASN A 79 8.22 -5.26 3.83
CA ASN A 79 8.11 -4.08 4.67
C ASN A 79 6.65 -3.67 4.79
N ARG A 80 6.25 -3.20 5.97
CA ARG A 80 4.88 -2.74 6.25
C ARG A 80 4.90 -1.35 6.88
N GLN A 81 4.13 -0.44 6.31
CA GLN A 81 4.13 0.98 6.68
C GLN A 81 2.71 1.55 6.69
N ILE A 82 2.46 2.57 7.50
CA ILE A 82 1.24 3.39 7.47
C ILE A 82 1.59 4.73 6.83
N TRP A 83 0.76 5.15 5.89
CA TRP A 83 0.90 6.39 5.14
C TRP A 83 -0.39 7.20 5.24
N SER A 84 -0.28 8.51 5.42
CA SER A 84 -1.42 9.42 5.57
C SER A 84 -1.33 10.59 4.59
N LYS A 85 -2.48 11.09 4.14
CA LYS A 85 -2.60 12.25 3.26
C LYS A 85 -2.97 13.51 4.03
#